data_AF-B7ARV7-F1
#
_entry.id   AF-B7ARV7-F1
#
_cell.length_a   1.000
_cell.length_b   1.000
_cell.length_c   1.000
_cell.angle_alpha   90.00
_cell.angle_beta   90.00
_cell.angle_gamma   90.00
#
_symmetry.space_group_name_H-M   'P 1'
#
loop_
_entity.id
_entity.type
_entity.pdbx_description
1 polymer ?
#
loop_
_entity_poly.entity_id
_entity_poly.type
_entity_poly.pdbx_seq_one_letter_code
_entity_poly.pdbx_strand_id
1 'polypeptide(L)'
;MKSISGAKAASEAEGAASGDNNGFFTPNDKIDFSKVKVEPLFEEQVDFETFSKSDFRAVKVKECVAVPKSKKLLQFTLDDGTGTDRTILSGIHAFYEPEELVGKTLIAITNLPPRKMMGIESCGMLLSAVNNLKDSEDEELHLLMVDNHIPAGAKLY
;
A
#
# COMPACT_ATOMS: atom_id res chain seq x y z
N MET A 1 -13.20 62.69 24.71
CA MET A 1 -12.10 62.35 25.63
C MET A 1 -12.51 61.11 26.42
N LYS A 2 -12.07 59.92 26.01
CA LYS A 2 -11.87 58.70 26.82
C LYS A 2 -11.27 57.65 25.89
N SER A 3 -9.99 57.45 26.09
CA SER A 3 -9.14 56.40 25.54
C SER A 3 -9.37 55.07 26.27
N ILE A 4 -8.70 54.03 25.76
CA ILE A 4 -8.41 52.69 26.33
C ILE A 4 -9.41 51.62 25.83
N SER A 5 -9.04 50.46 25.30
CA SER A 5 -7.81 49.85 24.78
C SER A 5 -8.22 48.45 24.31
N GLY A 6 -7.65 47.92 23.23
CA GLY A 6 -7.87 46.52 22.87
C GLY A 6 -7.23 46.14 21.55
N ALA A 7 -5.90 46.17 21.50
CA ALA A 7 -5.14 45.54 20.42
C ALA A 7 -5.11 44.02 20.62
N LYS A 8 -5.43 43.27 19.56
CA LYS A 8 -4.88 41.93 19.27
C LYS A 8 -5.13 41.69 17.77
N ALA A 9 -4.15 42.02 16.95
CA ALA A 9 -3.07 41.14 16.49
C ALA A 9 -3.50 40.38 15.22
N ALA A 10 -2.87 40.78 14.12
CA ALA A 10 -2.77 40.03 12.87
C ALA A 10 -1.65 38.96 13.00
N SER A 11 -1.61 38.08 11.99
CA SER A 11 -0.78 36.86 11.81
C SER A 11 -1.41 35.60 12.42
N GLU A 12 -1.37 34.42 11.78
CA GLU A 12 -0.54 33.95 10.67
C GLU A 12 -1.38 33.34 9.53
N ALA A 13 -0.91 33.61 8.30
CA ALA A 13 -1.03 32.65 7.21
C ALA A 13 0.05 31.58 7.43
N GLU A 14 -0.35 30.38 7.83
CA GLU A 14 0.55 29.23 7.92
C GLU A 14 0.22 28.20 6.83
N GLY A 15 1.15 28.12 5.88
CA GLY A 15 1.60 26.87 5.26
C GLY A 15 0.56 26.03 4.52
N ALA A 16 0.24 26.41 3.28
CA ALA A 16 -0.21 25.44 2.30
C ALA A 16 0.94 24.47 1.99
N ALA A 17 1.01 23.35 2.70
CA ALA A 17 1.73 22.18 2.22
C ALA A 17 0.86 21.57 1.11
N SER A 18 1.29 21.78 -0.14
CA SER A 18 0.76 21.11 -1.33
C SER A 18 0.96 19.60 -1.19
N GLY A 19 -0.02 18.92 -0.59
CA GLY A 19 -0.03 17.47 -0.43
C GLY A 19 -0.82 16.82 -1.56
N ASP A 20 -0.16 16.54 -2.69
CA ASP A 20 -0.66 15.63 -3.73
C ASP A 20 -0.56 14.16 -3.27
N ASN A 21 -0.95 13.90 -2.03
CA ASN A 21 -0.98 12.58 -1.43
C ASN A 21 -2.45 12.25 -1.31
N ASN A 22 -2.97 11.27 -2.07
CA ASN A 22 -4.39 10.87 -2.18
C ASN A 22 -5.12 10.50 -0.85
N GLY A 23 -5.00 11.30 0.21
CA GLY A 23 -5.49 11.11 1.58
C GLY A 23 -4.86 9.95 2.35
N PHE A 24 -3.98 9.16 1.72
CA PHE A 24 -3.61 7.83 2.22
C PHE A 24 -2.33 7.79 3.05
N PHE A 25 -1.36 8.66 2.75
CA PHE A 25 -0.06 8.62 3.43
C PHE A 25 -0.09 9.46 4.71
N THR A 26 0.34 8.86 5.82
CA THR A 26 0.54 9.55 7.09
C THR A 26 1.57 10.67 6.94
N PRO A 27 1.29 11.90 7.40
CA PRO A 27 2.27 12.98 7.41
C PRO A 27 3.53 12.60 8.19
N ASN A 28 4.71 12.92 7.65
CA ASN A 28 6.01 12.49 8.20
C ASN A 28 6.24 12.95 9.66
N ASP A 29 5.74 14.12 10.02
CA ASP A 29 5.82 14.69 11.38
C ASP A 29 4.99 13.91 12.42
N LYS A 30 4.08 13.04 11.97
CA LYS A 30 3.22 12.21 12.83
C LYS A 30 3.70 10.77 12.96
N ILE A 31 4.83 10.42 12.37
CA ILE A 31 5.35 9.04 12.36
C ILE A 31 6.37 8.85 13.49
N ASP A 32 6.15 7.86 14.35
CA ASP A 32 7.06 7.48 15.44
C ASP A 32 7.57 6.04 15.24
N PHE A 33 8.85 5.90 14.88
CA PHE A 33 9.50 4.60 14.69
C PHE A 33 10.20 4.07 15.96
N SER A 34 10.14 4.77 17.10
CA SER A 34 10.87 4.39 18.32
C SER A 34 10.52 3.00 18.84
N LYS A 35 9.30 2.54 18.55
CA LYS A 35 8.75 1.23 18.95
C LYS A 35 8.78 0.18 17.85
N VAL A 36 9.36 0.45 16.68
CA VAL A 36 9.42 -0.55 15.60
C VAL A 36 10.59 -1.51 15.84
N LYS A 37 10.33 -2.81 15.64
CA LYS A 37 11.35 -3.86 15.60
C LYS A 37 11.63 -4.19 14.13
N VAL A 38 12.87 -3.93 13.71
CA VAL A 38 13.36 -4.28 12.37
C VAL A 38 13.82 -5.73 12.40
N GLU A 39 13.35 -6.54 11.46
CA GLU A 39 13.81 -7.91 11.29
C GLU A 39 15.26 -7.93 10.77
N PRO A 40 16.09 -8.91 11.18
CA PRO A 40 17.44 -9.04 10.66
C PRO A 40 17.41 -9.18 9.13
N LEU A 41 18.35 -8.51 8.46
CA LEU A 41 18.56 -8.70 7.03
C LEU A 41 19.07 -10.11 6.76
N PHE A 42 18.75 -10.65 5.59
CA PHE A 42 19.33 -11.91 5.14
C PHE A 42 20.86 -11.78 5.00
N GLU A 43 21.60 -12.78 5.49
CA GLU A 43 23.06 -12.88 5.32
C GLU A 43 23.44 -13.33 3.91
N GLU A 44 22.59 -14.14 3.28
CA GLU A 44 22.78 -14.63 1.93
C GLU A 44 22.47 -13.55 0.89
N GLN A 45 23.37 -13.37 -0.07
CA GLN A 45 23.16 -12.45 -1.18
C GLN A 45 22.39 -13.15 -2.30
N VAL A 46 21.42 -12.45 -2.88
CA VAL A 46 20.77 -12.87 -4.13
C VAL A 46 21.51 -12.27 -5.32
N ASP A 47 21.79 -13.08 -6.34
CA ASP A 47 22.39 -12.58 -7.57
C ASP A 47 21.35 -11.84 -8.44
N PHE A 48 21.83 -10.94 -9.29
CA PHE A 48 20.99 -10.11 -10.15
C PHE A 48 20.14 -10.93 -11.14
N GLU A 49 20.66 -12.06 -11.64
CA GLU A 49 19.92 -12.90 -12.59
C GLU A 49 18.71 -13.55 -11.91
N THR A 50 18.89 -14.01 -10.67
CA THR A 50 17.81 -14.55 -9.85
C THR A 50 16.76 -13.49 -9.54
N PHE A 51 17.18 -12.29 -9.13
CA PHE A 51 16.24 -11.18 -8.87
C PHE A 51 15.45 -10.79 -10.12
N SER A 52 16.15 -10.57 -11.24
CA SER A 52 15.55 -10.07 -12.50
C SER A 52 14.58 -11.04 -13.18
N LYS A 53 14.57 -12.32 -12.76
CA LYS A 53 13.54 -13.30 -13.17
C LYS A 53 12.16 -13.00 -12.59
N SER A 54 12.06 -12.23 -11.51
CA SER A 54 10.77 -11.81 -10.94
C SER A 54 10.18 -10.66 -11.76
N ASP A 55 8.91 -10.78 -12.17
CA ASP A 55 8.23 -9.73 -12.93
C ASP A 55 7.31 -8.92 -12.02
N PHE A 56 7.83 -7.80 -11.53
CA PHE A 56 7.11 -6.85 -10.71
C PHE A 56 6.47 -5.77 -11.57
N ARG A 57 5.17 -5.54 -11.36
CA ARG A 57 4.37 -4.57 -12.13
C ARG A 57 3.57 -3.65 -11.22
N ALA A 58 3.45 -2.40 -11.65
CA ALA A 58 2.38 -1.53 -11.17
C ALA A 58 1.04 -2.03 -11.73
N VAL A 59 0.06 -2.20 -10.85
CA VAL A 59 -1.29 -2.69 -11.20
C VAL A 59 -2.35 -1.71 -10.70
N LYS A 60 -3.42 -1.52 -11.46
CA LYS A 60 -4.55 -0.66 -11.07
C LYS A 60 -5.67 -1.49 -10.47
N VAL A 61 -6.20 -1.08 -9.33
CA VAL A 61 -7.36 -1.75 -8.73
C VAL A 61 -8.62 -1.30 -9.46
N LYS A 62 -9.21 -2.20 -10.25
CA LYS A 62 -10.52 -1.99 -10.89
C LYS A 62 -11.65 -2.32 -9.93
N GLU A 63 -11.50 -3.38 -9.15
CA GLU A 63 -12.47 -3.85 -8.17
C GLU A 63 -11.74 -4.51 -6.99
N CYS A 64 -12.28 -4.37 -5.79
CA CYS A 64 -11.87 -5.11 -4.60
C CYS A 64 -13.12 -5.56 -3.84
N VAL A 65 -13.17 -6.82 -3.43
CA VAL A 65 -14.29 -7.37 -2.64
C VAL A 65 -13.78 -8.32 -1.57
N ALA A 66 -14.51 -8.41 -0.44
CA ALA A 66 -14.24 -9.45 0.56
C ALA A 66 -14.58 -10.84 0.01
N VAL A 67 -13.70 -11.81 0.21
CA VAL A 67 -13.96 -13.20 -0.24
C VAL A 67 -15.01 -13.84 0.68
N PRO A 68 -16.13 -14.34 0.13
CA PRO A 68 -17.15 -15.00 0.94
C PRO A 68 -16.58 -16.14 1.77
N LYS A 69 -16.99 -16.23 3.04
CA LYS A 69 -16.54 -17.24 4.01
C LYS A 69 -15.06 -17.14 4.41
N SER A 70 -14.36 -16.07 4.03
CA SER A 70 -13.03 -15.75 4.55
C SER A 70 -13.08 -14.47 5.39
N LYS A 71 -12.47 -14.49 6.57
CA LYS A 71 -12.27 -13.29 7.39
C LYS A 71 -10.99 -12.53 7.06
N LYS A 72 -10.12 -13.11 6.20
CA LYS A 72 -8.77 -12.60 5.96
C LYS A 72 -8.53 -12.14 4.52
N LEU A 73 -9.30 -12.66 3.57
CA LEU A 73 -9.00 -12.50 2.16
C LEU A 73 -9.86 -11.41 1.51
N LEU A 74 -9.17 -10.54 0.77
CA LEU A 74 -9.74 -9.68 -0.25
C LEU A 74 -9.42 -10.26 -1.63
N GLN A 75 -10.35 -10.11 -2.57
CA GLN A 75 -10.20 -10.43 -3.97
C GLN A 75 -10.09 -9.14 -4.78
N PHE A 76 -9.03 -9.04 -5.57
CA PHE A 76 -8.76 -7.90 -6.44
C PHE A 76 -8.95 -8.29 -7.89
N THR A 77 -9.67 -7.45 -8.64
CA THR A 77 -9.64 -7.41 -10.10
C THR A 77 -8.73 -6.26 -10.51
N LEU A 78 -7.64 -6.58 -11.20
CA LEU A 78 -6.52 -5.68 -11.45
C LEU A 78 -6.29 -5.46 -12.95
N ASP A 79 -5.97 -4.22 -13.32
CA ASP A 79 -5.31 -3.90 -14.59
C ASP A 79 -3.80 -4.07 -14.44
N ASP A 80 -3.19 -4.98 -15.19
CA ASP A 80 -1.73 -5.14 -15.25
C ASP A 80 -1.14 -4.67 -16.59
N GLY A 81 -1.92 -3.95 -17.41
CA GLY A 81 -1.50 -3.43 -18.71
C GLY A 81 -1.52 -4.46 -19.85
N THR A 82 -1.89 -5.72 -19.59
CA THR A 82 -1.99 -6.75 -20.64
C THR A 82 -3.30 -6.69 -21.44
N GLY A 83 -4.29 -5.94 -20.96
CA GLY A 83 -5.62 -5.88 -21.54
C GLY A 83 -6.58 -6.98 -21.07
N THR A 84 -6.12 -7.92 -20.22
CA THR A 84 -6.99 -8.86 -19.52
C THR A 84 -6.97 -8.61 -18.02
N ASP A 85 -8.11 -8.78 -17.37
CA ASP A 85 -8.21 -8.60 -15.93
C ASP A 85 -7.46 -9.70 -15.19
N ARG A 86 -6.63 -9.29 -14.22
CA ARG A 86 -5.91 -10.20 -13.34
C ARG A 86 -6.62 -10.32 -12.01
N THR A 87 -6.84 -11.55 -11.57
CA THR A 87 -7.34 -11.84 -10.21
C THR A 87 -6.18 -12.12 -9.26
N ILE A 88 -6.11 -11.39 -8.15
CA ILE A 88 -5.19 -11.71 -7.03
C ILE A 88 -5.99 -11.73 -5.73
N LEU A 89 -5.72 -12.72 -4.88
CA LEU A 89 -6.23 -12.77 -3.51
C LEU A 89 -5.13 -12.30 -2.54
N SER A 90 -5.49 -11.42 -1.60
CA SER A 90 -4.56 -10.94 -0.58
C SER A 90 -5.14 -11.07 0.83
N GLY A 91 -4.29 -11.47 1.78
CA GLY A 91 -4.63 -11.74 3.18
C GLY A 91 -4.74 -10.50 4.07
N ILE A 92 -5.15 -9.36 3.51
CA ILE A 92 -5.02 -8.04 4.15
C ILE A 92 -6.35 -7.46 4.65
N HIS A 93 -7.42 -8.25 4.68
CA HIS A 93 -8.76 -7.76 5.06
C HIS A 93 -8.84 -7.22 6.51
N ALA A 94 -7.92 -7.63 7.39
CA ALA A 94 -7.84 -7.08 8.73
C ALA A 94 -7.28 -5.65 8.79
N PHE A 95 -6.66 -5.18 7.70
CA PHE A 95 -5.95 -3.90 7.63
C PHE A 95 -6.62 -2.90 6.68
N TYR A 96 -7.39 -3.41 5.71
CA TYR A 96 -8.03 -2.58 4.70
C TYR A 96 -9.46 -3.02 4.39
N GLU A 97 -10.31 -2.03 4.18
CA GLU A 97 -11.64 -2.19 3.61
C GLU A 97 -11.59 -2.17 2.08
N PRO A 98 -12.41 -2.95 1.37
CA PRO A 98 -12.35 -3.03 -0.10
C PRO A 98 -12.49 -1.68 -0.80
N GLU A 99 -13.36 -0.79 -0.29
CA GLU A 99 -13.71 0.47 -0.93
C GLU A 99 -12.56 1.48 -0.97
N GLU A 100 -11.63 1.41 -0.03
CA GLU A 100 -10.49 2.33 0.02
C GLU A 100 -9.39 1.98 -0.99
N LEU A 101 -9.42 0.73 -1.51
CA LEU A 101 -8.42 0.20 -2.42
C LEU A 101 -8.78 0.40 -3.89
N VAL A 102 -10.06 0.58 -4.22
CA VAL A 102 -10.51 0.80 -5.60
C VAL A 102 -9.91 2.10 -6.15
N GLY A 103 -9.35 2.04 -7.36
CA GLY A 103 -8.69 3.18 -8.01
C GLY A 103 -7.27 3.47 -7.51
N LYS A 104 -6.74 2.69 -6.56
CA LYS A 104 -5.33 2.78 -6.15
C LYS A 104 -4.42 2.05 -7.14
N THR A 105 -3.15 2.42 -7.12
CA THR A 105 -2.08 1.76 -7.88
C THR A 105 -1.19 0.99 -6.92
N LEU A 106 -1.10 -0.32 -7.11
CA LEU A 106 -0.39 -1.25 -6.24
C LEU A 106 0.80 -1.86 -6.97
N ILE A 107 1.67 -2.53 -6.22
CA ILE A 107 2.74 -3.35 -6.78
C ILE A 107 2.38 -4.83 -6.64
N ALA A 108 2.52 -5.57 -7.73
CA ALA A 108 2.32 -7.02 -7.76
C ALA A 108 3.50 -7.72 -8.43
N ILE A 109 3.83 -8.93 -7.98
CA ILE A 109 4.57 -9.89 -8.80
C ILE A 109 3.56 -10.69 -9.64
N THR A 110 3.76 -10.71 -10.96
CA THR A 110 2.77 -11.19 -11.93
C THR A 110 3.12 -12.53 -12.57
N ASN A 111 4.35 -13.02 -12.38
CA ASN A 111 4.86 -14.25 -12.98
C ASN A 111 5.04 -15.42 -11.98
N LEU A 112 4.36 -15.36 -10.83
CA LEU A 112 4.21 -16.52 -9.96
C LEU A 112 3.21 -17.52 -10.58
N PRO A 113 3.41 -18.83 -10.38
CA PRO A 113 2.41 -19.82 -10.77
C PRO A 113 1.08 -19.55 -10.04
N PRO A 114 -0.08 -19.72 -10.70
CA PRO A 114 -1.37 -19.50 -10.06
C PRO A 114 -1.56 -20.40 -8.83
N ARG A 115 -2.13 -19.83 -7.77
CA ARG A 115 -2.44 -20.55 -6.53
C ARG A 115 -3.94 -20.51 -6.26
N LYS A 116 -4.56 -21.68 -6.16
CA LYS A 116 -5.99 -21.80 -5.82
C LYS A 116 -6.19 -21.62 -4.31
N MET A 117 -7.07 -20.70 -3.93
CA MET A 117 -7.46 -20.42 -2.55
C MET A 117 -8.97 -20.17 -2.50
N MET A 118 -9.68 -20.84 -1.58
CA MET A 118 -11.15 -20.72 -1.46
C MET A 118 -11.91 -20.96 -2.78
N GLY A 119 -11.35 -21.77 -3.69
CA GLY A 119 -11.95 -22.05 -5.00
C GLY A 119 -11.60 -21.05 -6.11
N ILE A 120 -10.96 -19.93 -5.77
CA ILE A 120 -10.55 -18.86 -6.69
C ILE A 120 -9.07 -19.02 -7.03
N GLU A 121 -8.71 -18.75 -8.27
CA GLU A 121 -7.32 -18.79 -8.74
C GLU A 121 -6.65 -17.42 -8.56
N SER A 122 -5.63 -17.34 -7.70
CA SER A 122 -4.83 -16.13 -7.49
C SER A 122 -3.62 -16.15 -8.42
N CYS A 123 -3.60 -15.22 -9.38
CA CYS A 123 -2.60 -15.13 -10.44
C CYS A 123 -1.52 -14.08 -10.09
N GLY A 124 -0.87 -14.23 -8.96
CA GLY A 124 0.17 -13.30 -8.50
C GLY A 124 0.08 -13.01 -7.01
N MET A 125 0.85 -12.02 -6.58
CA MET A 125 0.91 -11.59 -5.18
C MET A 125 1.11 -10.08 -5.12
N LEU A 126 0.29 -9.39 -4.32
CA LEU A 126 0.49 -7.98 -3.98
C LEU A 126 1.61 -7.83 -2.95
N LEU A 127 2.40 -6.77 -3.06
CA LEU A 127 3.49 -6.50 -2.12
C LEU A 127 3.04 -5.59 -0.99
N SER A 128 3.34 -5.98 0.24
CA SER A 128 3.14 -5.19 1.44
C SER A 128 4.44 -5.13 2.23
N ALA A 129 4.71 -4.00 2.86
CA ALA A 129 5.71 -3.90 3.92
C ALA A 129 5.05 -4.29 5.24
N VAL A 130 5.79 -5.02 6.07
CA VAL A 130 5.33 -5.51 7.37
C VAL A 130 6.36 -5.11 8.41
N ASN A 131 5.89 -4.64 9.57
CA ASN A 131 6.75 -4.36 10.71
C ASN A 131 6.07 -4.73 12.02
N ASN A 132 6.89 -5.19 12.98
CA ASN A 132 6.41 -5.59 14.30
C ASN A 132 6.67 -4.49 15.32
N LEU A 133 5.79 -4.34 16.29
CA LEU A 133 6.01 -3.44 17.43
C LEU A 133 6.86 -4.13 18.50
N LYS A 134 7.75 -3.37 19.14
CA LYS A 134 8.50 -3.81 20.33
C LYS A 134 7.51 -4.17 21.42
N ASP A 135 7.77 -5.29 22.08
CA ASP A 135 6.99 -5.77 23.22
C ASP A 135 5.50 -6.07 22.89
N SER A 136 5.18 -6.28 21.61
CA SER A 136 3.86 -6.78 21.15
C SER A 136 4.02 -7.89 20.11
N GLU A 137 2.98 -8.72 19.99
CA GLU A 137 2.79 -9.67 18.89
C GLU A 137 1.99 -9.05 17.73
N ASP A 138 1.65 -7.76 17.84
CA ASP A 138 0.93 -7.03 16.81
C ASP A 138 1.83 -6.72 15.62
N GLU A 139 1.28 -6.97 14.44
CA GLU A 139 1.87 -6.70 13.14
C GLU A 139 1.22 -5.45 12.53
N GLU A 140 2.04 -4.53 12.02
CA GLU A 140 1.58 -3.46 11.13
C GLU A 140 1.84 -3.89 9.69
N LEU A 141 0.84 -3.70 8.82
CA LEU A 141 0.92 -4.02 7.41
C LEU A 141 0.62 -2.78 6.58
N HIS A 142 1.51 -2.50 5.64
CA HIS A 142 1.42 -1.40 4.70
C HIS A 142 1.45 -1.94 3.27
N LEU A 143 0.29 -2.04 2.64
CA LEU A 143 0.20 -2.38 1.22
C LEU A 143 0.96 -1.32 0.40
N LEU A 144 1.86 -1.75 -0.48
CA LEU A 144 2.66 -0.83 -1.28
C LEU A 144 1.80 -0.17 -2.34
N MET A 145 1.46 1.09 -2.09
CA MET A 145 0.75 1.97 -3.01
C MET A 145 1.71 2.99 -3.60
N VAL A 146 1.59 3.22 -4.90
CA VAL A 146 2.40 4.19 -5.63
C VAL A 146 1.51 5.23 -6.31
N ASP A 147 2.14 6.26 -6.88
CA ASP A 147 1.45 7.34 -7.58
C ASP A 147 0.49 6.79 -8.65
N ASN A 148 -0.72 7.34 -8.68
CA ASN A 148 -1.74 7.00 -9.65
C ASN A 148 -1.40 7.43 -11.09
N HIS A 149 -0.42 8.31 -11.30
CA HIS A 149 0.12 8.66 -12.61
C HIS A 149 0.90 7.51 -13.27
N ILE A 150 1.42 6.55 -12.50
CA ILE A 150 2.17 5.40 -13.03
C ILE A 150 1.20 4.50 -13.81
N PRO A 151 1.44 4.19 -15.10
CA PRO A 151 0.49 3.40 -15.89
C PRO A 151 0.41 1.94 -15.43
N ALA A 152 -0.72 1.29 -15.69
CA ALA A 152 -0.86 -0.16 -15.52
C ALA A 152 0.21 -0.90 -16.33
N GLY A 153 0.84 -1.91 -15.75
CA GLY A 153 1.86 -2.72 -16.40
C GLY A 153 3.25 -2.09 -16.44
N ALA A 154 3.46 -0.90 -15.85
CA ALA A 154 4.80 -0.36 -15.66
C ALA A 154 5.68 -1.36 -14.89
N LYS A 155 6.87 -1.65 -15.41
CA LYS A 155 7.80 -2.63 -14.84
C LYS A 155 8.67 -1.99 -13.77
N LEU A 156 8.88 -2.73 -12.68
CA LEU A 156 9.84 -2.37 -11.63
C LEU A 156 11.16 -3.10 -11.90
N TYR A 157 12.26 -2.38 -11.68
CA TYR A 157 13.64 -2.83 -11.86
C TYR A 157 14.43 -2.63 -10.56
#